data_AF-A0A9D8DDD2-F1
#
_entry.id   AF-A0A9D8DDD2-F1
#
_cell.length_a   1.000
_cell.length_b   1.000
_cell.length_c   1.000
_cell.angle_alpha   90.00
_cell.angle_beta   90.00
_cell.angle_gamma   90.00
#
_symmetry.space_group_name_H-M   'P 1'
#
loop_
_entity.id
_entity.type
_entity.pdbx_description
1 polymer ?
#
loop_
_entity_poly.entity_id
_entity_poly.type
_entity_poly.pdbx_seq_one_letter_code
_entity_poly.pdbx_strand_id
1 'polypeptide(L)'
;VIGVAYKADVNDMRESPALKVISLLLERGADVSYHDPHVPEFEAGHGIDRSMASVPLDDDALAGADAVVVVTAHSGVDWQQVADRSPLVVDFRNAVPRGENVWTL
;
A
#
# COMPACT_ATOMS: atom_id res chain seq x y z
N VAL A 1 1.18 0.05 3.02
CA VAL A 1 0.40 0.56 1.85
C VAL A 1 0.76 -0.22 0.61
N ILE A 2 -0.21 -0.73 -0.16
CA ILE A 2 0.03 -1.47 -1.40
C ILE A 2 -0.25 -0.56 -2.60
N GLY A 3 0.77 -0.39 -3.44
CA GLY A 3 0.77 0.44 -4.63
C GLY A 3 0.98 1.92 -4.33
N VAL A 4 2.08 2.48 -4.83
CA VAL A 4 2.39 3.92 -4.77
C VAL A 4 2.43 4.57 -6.15
N ALA A 5 2.50 3.80 -7.23
CA ALA A 5 2.28 4.29 -8.57
C ALA A 5 0.87 4.89 -8.72
N TYR A 6 0.74 5.93 -9.56
CA TYR A 6 -0.52 6.59 -9.89
C TYR A 6 -1.51 5.66 -10.61
N LYS A 7 -1.00 4.65 -11.32
CA LYS A 7 -1.79 3.65 -12.03
C LYS A 7 -1.14 2.28 -11.89
N ALA A 8 -1.95 1.23 -12.00
CA ALA A 8 -1.47 -0.15 -12.07
C ALA A 8 -0.41 -0.31 -13.17
N ASP A 9 0.58 -1.14 -12.85
CA ASP A 9 1.60 -1.67 -13.76
C ASP A 9 2.54 -0.62 -14.42
N VAL A 10 2.64 0.57 -13.83
CA VAL A 10 3.58 1.63 -14.25
C VAL A 10 4.38 2.14 -13.06
N ASN A 11 5.48 2.84 -13.30
CA ASN A 11 6.35 3.42 -12.27
C ASN A 11 6.12 4.92 -12.02
N ASP A 12 5.09 5.50 -12.65
CA ASP A 12 4.80 6.93 -12.51
C ASP A 12 4.07 7.22 -11.20
N MET A 13 4.65 8.04 -10.34
CA MET A 13 4.06 8.46 -9.06
C MET A 13 3.50 9.88 -9.08
N ARG A 14 3.59 10.59 -10.20
CA ARG A 14 3.07 11.97 -10.28
C ARG A 14 1.58 11.96 -10.01
N GLU A 15 1.14 12.86 -9.13
CA GLU A 15 -0.27 12.95 -8.69
C GLU A 15 -0.80 11.65 -8.04
N SER A 16 0.08 10.75 -7.56
CA SER A 16 -0.37 9.52 -6.91
C SER A 16 -1.11 9.82 -5.60
N PRO A 17 -2.35 9.34 -5.44
CA PRO A 17 -3.09 9.49 -4.18
C PRO A 17 -2.42 8.75 -3.02
N ALA A 18 -1.62 7.71 -3.32
CA ALA A 18 -0.93 6.91 -2.30
C ALA A 18 0.08 7.73 -1.50
N LEU A 19 0.77 8.67 -2.14
CA LEU A 19 1.73 9.55 -1.46
C LEU A 19 1.02 10.44 -0.44
N LYS A 20 -0.18 10.93 -0.77
CA LYS A 20 -0.98 11.70 0.17
C LYS A 20 -1.51 10.85 1.32
N VAL A 21 -1.92 9.60 1.06
CA VAL A 21 -2.30 8.64 2.10
C VAL A 21 -1.14 8.38 3.06
N ILE A 22 0.06 8.09 2.54
CA ILE A 22 1.27 7.85 3.33
C ILE A 22 1.61 9.08 4.19
N SER A 23 1.65 10.27 3.60
CA SER A 23 1.90 11.54 4.33
C SER A 23 0.90 11.72 5.48
N LEU A 24 -0.40 11.54 5.24
CA LEU A 24 -1.43 11.72 6.28
C LEU A 24 -1.36 10.68 7.41
N LEU A 25 -0.90 9.46 7.11
CA LEU A 25 -0.67 8.41 8.11
C LEU A 25 0.55 8.72 8.97
N LEU A 26 1.67 9.12 8.33
CA LEU A 26 2.88 9.53 9.02
C LEU A 26 2.64 10.75 9.92
N GLU A 27 1.90 11.76 9.43
CA GLU A 27 1.48 12.93 10.22
C GLU A 27 0.67 12.56 11.47
N ARG A 28 -0.02 11.41 11.45
CA ARG A 28 -0.78 10.88 12.59
C ARG A 28 0.04 9.96 13.50
N GLY A 29 1.33 9.80 13.24
CA GLY A 29 2.24 8.99 14.03
C GLY A 29 2.18 7.49 13.72
N ALA A 30 1.61 7.09 12.58
CA ALA A 30 1.66 5.70 12.15
C ALA A 30 3.08 5.32 11.68
N ASP A 31 3.48 4.07 11.92
CA ASP A 31 4.61 3.47 11.22
C ASP A 31 4.12 2.96 9.86
N VAL A 32 4.79 3.37 8.79
CA VAL A 32 4.32 3.13 7.42
C VAL A 32 5.44 2.53 6.59
N SER A 33 5.20 1.32 6.09
CA SER A 33 5.90 0.70 4.98
C SER A 33 5.01 0.68 3.73
N TYR A 34 5.62 0.57 2.55
CA TYR A 34 4.88 0.40 1.31
C TYR A 34 5.43 -0.77 0.49
N HIS A 35 4.56 -1.36 -0.31
CA HIS A 35 4.91 -2.33 -1.34
C HIS A 35 4.42 -1.84 -2.69
N ASP A 36 5.32 -1.76 -3.66
CA ASP A 36 5.02 -1.53 -5.08
C ASP A 36 6.10 -2.23 -5.94
N PRO A 37 5.73 -3.12 -6.87
CA PRO A 37 6.70 -3.82 -7.71
C PRO A 37 7.32 -2.96 -8.83
N HIS A 38 6.75 -1.78 -9.12
CA HIS A 38 7.21 -0.87 -10.17
C HIS A 38 7.94 0.36 -9.61
N VAL A 39 7.79 0.64 -8.32
CA VAL A 39 8.45 1.75 -7.61
C VAL A 39 9.31 1.20 -6.47
N PRO A 40 10.57 0.81 -6.74
CA PRO A 40 11.43 0.18 -5.73
C PRO A 40 11.85 1.14 -4.62
N GLU A 41 11.97 2.43 -4.93
CA GLU A 41 12.29 3.48 -3.97
C GLU A 41 11.78 4.83 -4.47
N PHE A 42 11.59 5.78 -3.55
CA PHE A 42 11.38 7.18 -3.87
C PHE A 42 12.02 8.10 -2.82
N GLU A 43 12.43 9.28 -3.26
CA GLU A 43 13.07 10.29 -2.41
C GLU A 43 12.05 11.07 -1.56
N ALA A 44 12.54 11.69 -0.48
CA ALA A 44 11.73 12.59 0.34
C ALA A 44 11.00 13.65 -0.51
N GLY A 45 9.74 13.93 -0.17
CA GLY A 45 8.84 14.76 -0.94
C GLY A 45 7.37 14.44 -0.65
N HIS A 46 6.44 15.17 -1.28
CA HIS A 46 5.00 14.89 -1.15
C HIS A 46 4.45 14.88 0.30
N GLY A 47 5.08 15.63 1.20
CA GLY A 47 4.74 15.65 2.64
C GLY A 47 5.40 14.51 3.44
N ILE A 48 6.33 13.77 2.85
CA ILE A 48 7.14 12.73 3.46
C ILE A 48 8.56 13.28 3.61
N ASP A 49 9.09 13.24 4.83
CA ASP A 49 10.36 13.87 5.21
C ASP A 49 11.59 12.96 5.02
N ARG A 50 11.38 11.75 4.51
CA ARG A 50 12.41 10.73 4.31
C ARG A 50 12.19 9.96 3.01
N SER A 51 13.28 9.47 2.42
CA SER A 51 13.22 8.50 1.33
C SER A 51 12.68 7.17 1.85
N MET A 52 11.97 6.44 1.00
CA MET A 52 11.35 5.16 1.35
C MET A 52 11.68 4.12 0.29
N ALA A 53 11.79 2.86 0.72
CA ALA A 53 12.00 1.72 -0.16
C ALA A 53 10.82 0.74 -0.05
N SER A 54 10.50 0.11 -1.17
CA SER A 54 9.47 -0.92 -1.29
C SER A 54 9.88 -2.15 -0.47
N VAL A 55 8.99 -2.63 0.38
CA VAL A 55 9.22 -3.87 1.16
C VAL A 55 8.62 -5.07 0.42
N PRO A 56 9.13 -6.29 0.62
CA PRO A 56 8.47 -7.50 0.14
C PRO A 56 7.03 -7.60 0.65
N LEU A 57 6.13 -8.16 -0.17
CA LEU A 57 4.77 -8.48 0.22
C LEU A 57 4.69 -9.95 0.62
N ASP A 58 5.32 -10.30 1.74
CA ASP A 58 5.30 -11.64 2.30
C ASP A 58 4.32 -11.77 3.47
N ASP A 59 4.12 -13.02 3.94
CA ASP A 59 3.19 -13.34 5.02
C ASP A 59 3.53 -12.57 6.32
N ASP A 60 4.83 -12.35 6.59
CA ASP A 60 5.29 -11.66 7.80
C ASP A 60 4.97 -10.15 7.73
N ALA A 61 5.20 -9.52 6.57
CA ALA A 61 4.85 -8.12 6.34
C ALA A 61 3.33 -7.87 6.43
N LEU A 62 2.52 -8.80 5.91
CA LEU A 62 1.06 -8.71 5.96
C LEU A 62 0.51 -8.93 7.37
N ALA A 63 0.99 -9.97 8.06
CA ALA A 63 0.55 -10.30 9.42
C ALA A 63 1.05 -9.31 10.48
N GLY A 64 2.20 -8.69 10.25
CA GLY A 64 2.80 -7.70 11.14
C GLY A 64 2.17 -6.29 11.04
N ALA A 65 1.38 -6.01 10.01
CA ALA A 65 0.73 -4.72 9.84
C ALA A 65 -0.62 -4.68 10.58
N ASP A 66 -0.88 -3.62 11.35
CA ASP A 66 -2.21 -3.41 11.97
C ASP A 66 -3.31 -3.20 10.91
N ALA A 67 -2.95 -2.61 9.77
CA ALA A 67 -3.83 -2.42 8.63
C ALA A 67 -3.07 -2.35 7.31
N VAL A 68 -3.64 -2.95 6.27
CA VAL A 68 -3.16 -2.87 4.88
C VAL A 68 -4.09 -1.96 4.09
N VAL A 69 -3.54 -0.94 3.45
CA VAL A 69 -4.28 0.01 2.61
C VAL A 69 -3.92 -0.22 1.15
N VAL A 70 -4.90 -0.59 0.32
CA VAL A 70 -4.71 -0.81 -1.13
C VAL A 70 -5.09 0.47 -1.87
N VAL A 71 -4.10 1.12 -2.48
CA VAL A 71 -4.30 2.37 -3.23
C VAL A 71 -4.13 2.15 -4.72
N THR A 72 -3.22 1.28 -5.14
CA THR A 72 -3.07 0.88 -6.54
C THR A 72 -3.04 -0.63 -6.64
N ALA A 73 -3.90 -1.19 -7.49
CA ALA A 73 -4.04 -2.62 -7.68
C ALA A 73 -3.18 -3.09 -8.86
N HIS A 74 -1.92 -3.42 -8.59
CA HIS A 74 -1.01 -3.97 -9.58
C HIS A 74 -1.40 -5.40 -9.97
N SER A 75 -1.14 -5.75 -11.23
CA SER A 75 -1.17 -7.14 -11.66
C SER A 75 -0.05 -7.93 -10.96
N GLY A 76 -0.30 -9.21 -10.68
CA GLY A 76 0.69 -10.10 -10.04
C GLY A 76 0.72 -10.05 -8.50
N VAL A 77 -0.01 -9.14 -7.86
CA VAL A 77 -0.25 -9.21 -6.42
C VAL A 77 -1.24 -10.36 -6.12
N ASP A 78 -0.89 -11.22 -5.16
CA ASP A 78 -1.79 -12.25 -4.65
C ASP A 78 -2.79 -11.62 -3.66
N TRP A 79 -3.93 -11.18 -4.19
CA TRP A 79 -4.97 -10.53 -3.37
C TRP A 79 -5.66 -11.50 -2.40
N GLN A 80 -5.63 -12.81 -2.66
CA GLN A 80 -6.15 -13.79 -1.72
C GLN A 80 -5.22 -13.88 -0.50
N GLN A 81 -3.91 -13.90 -0.71
CA GLN A 81 -2.92 -13.81 0.36
C GLN A 81 -3.10 -12.52 1.18
N VAL A 82 -3.33 -11.37 0.53
CA VAL A 82 -3.61 -10.11 1.22
C VAL A 82 -4.85 -10.22 2.12
N ALA A 83 -5.94 -10.81 1.63
CA ALA A 83 -7.15 -11.02 2.42
C ALA A 83 -6.93 -11.98 3.60
N ASP A 84 -6.19 -13.07 3.38
CA ASP A 84 -6.03 -14.15 4.36
C ASP A 84 -5.03 -13.82 5.46
N ARG A 85 -4.03 -12.98 5.18
CA ARG A 85 -2.91 -12.70 6.10
C ARG A 85 -3.00 -11.37 6.82
N SER A 86 -3.71 -10.39 6.27
CA SER A 86 -3.81 -9.06 6.87
C SER A 86 -4.87 -9.03 7.98
N PRO A 87 -4.57 -8.47 9.17
CA PRO A 87 -5.58 -8.26 10.22
C PRO A 87 -6.76 -7.39 9.78
N LEU A 88 -6.47 -6.36 8.98
CA LEU A 88 -7.45 -5.42 8.43
C LEU A 88 -7.00 -4.97 7.03
N VAL A 89 -7.91 -4.91 6.08
CA VAL A 89 -7.67 -4.37 4.74
C VAL A 89 -8.64 -3.23 4.45
N VAL A 90 -8.12 -2.08 4.02
CA VAL A 90 -8.88 -0.96 3.45
C VAL A 90 -8.59 -0.91 1.95
N ASP A 91 -9.59 -1.21 1.14
CA ASP A 91 -9.45 -1.38 -0.30
C ASP A 91 -10.18 -0.28 -1.08
N PHE A 92 -9.41 0.66 -1.64
CA PHE A 92 -9.93 1.73 -2.51
C PHE A 92 -10.12 1.30 -3.97
N ARG A 93 -9.76 0.06 -4.32
CA ARG A 93 -9.67 -0.44 -5.70
C ARG A 93 -10.64 -1.59 -5.99
N ASN A 94 -11.31 -2.12 -4.97
CA ASN A 94 -12.14 -3.31 -5.08
C ASN A 94 -11.37 -4.47 -5.75
N ALA A 95 -10.11 -4.64 -5.33
CA ALA A 95 -9.18 -5.66 -5.81
C ALA A 95 -9.12 -6.88 -4.89
N VAL A 96 -9.36 -6.67 -3.59
CA VAL A 96 -9.24 -7.71 -2.57
C VAL A 96 -10.54 -8.50 -2.45
N PRO A 97 -10.52 -9.84 -2.44
CA PRO A 97 -11.71 -10.65 -2.19
C PRO A 97 -12.42 -10.22 -0.90
N ARG A 98 -13.75 -10.24 -0.92
CA ARG A 98 -14.53 -9.83 0.25
C ARG A 98 -14.32 -10.78 1.41
N GLY A 99 -14.16 -10.22 2.61
CA GLY A 99 -14.01 -10.92 3.87
C GLY A 99 -14.43 -10.03 5.04
N GLU A 100 -14.52 -10.59 6.24
CA GLU A 100 -14.90 -9.83 7.45
C GLU A 100 -13.89 -8.73 7.81
N ASN A 101 -12.63 -8.92 7.43
CA ASN A 101 -11.51 -8.00 7.62
C ASN A 101 -11.31 -7.04 6.43
N VAL A 102 -12.11 -7.13 5.36
CA VAL A 102 -11.91 -6.33 4.13
C VAL A 102 -12.98 -5.26 4.00
N TRP A 103 -12.54 -4.00 4.06
CA TRP A 103 -13.37 -2.81 3.93
C TRP A 103 -13.13 -2.16 2.58
N THR A 104 -14.06 -2.36 1.64
CA THR A 104 -14.03 -1.72 0.33
C THR A 104 -14.77 -0.38 0.36
N LEU A 105 -14.15 0.67 -0.18
CA LEU A 105 -14.70 2.04 -0.25
C LEU A 105 -15.09 2.44 -1.67
#